data_AF-A0A804QSR4-F1
#
_entry.id   AF-A0A804QSR4-F1
#
_cell.length_a   1.000
_cell.length_b   1.000
_cell.length_c   1.000
_cell.angle_alpha   90.00
_cell.angle_beta   90.00
_cell.angle_gamma   90.00
#
_symmetry.space_group_name_H-M   'P 1'
#
loop_
_entity.id
_entity.type
_entity.pdbx_description
1 polymer ?
#
loop_
_entity_poly.entity_id
_entity_poly.type
_entity_poly.pdbx_seq_one_letter_code
_entity_poly.pdbx_strand_id
1 'polypeptide(L)'
;MYADTMKGHQPKGDKGNRDDYTFSFRRLADVWPTYFPEEAEVGLSESDQKVRLTTALADFFSTPEMAEVLRSRVEDDGNDILCLPIDFQQLQELRMFIEDKLNESPKEALLCMGVAAHLALCSDKDNKRNKINIRLYNTGAAIALKKLKAAFIKKLVTVRGTVLKVSTVKPLVLWLKFRCMKCRKEIPRVFCDGKFSPPMSCTIQGCKSRSFIPDRSSAQLMDFQKIRIQELASADNHEEGRVPRTVECELTEDLVDCCIPGEIVTVTAIVKVLNNHMDVGGGKSRISSQGLYYLYLEAVSVRKLKSHAVSDKEIQASGICHSQSSTVNDDFAVKYKEKYGTDVFRRILQSFCPSIYGHELVKAGITLALFGGVQKNSMDQNMVPVRGDIHVIVVDKIVLRMV
;
A
#
# COMPACT_ATOMS: atom_id res chain seq x y z
N MET A 1 -61.70 -37.62 16.32
CA MET A 1 -61.16 -38.99 16.44
C MET A 1 -59.98 -39.10 15.48
N TYR A 2 -58.77 -39.06 16.04
CA TYR A 2 -57.68 -40.03 15.83
C TYR A 2 -57.19 -40.14 14.37
N ALA A 3 -56.11 -39.47 13.99
CA ALA A 3 -54.70 -39.78 14.28
C ALA A 3 -54.23 -41.07 13.58
N ASP A 4 -53.50 -40.89 12.46
CA ASP A 4 -52.62 -41.83 11.74
C ASP A 4 -52.26 -41.11 10.41
N THR A 5 -51.07 -41.07 9.81
CA THR A 5 -49.78 -41.73 9.97
C THR A 5 -48.76 -40.87 9.20
N MET A 6 -47.63 -40.46 9.77
CA MET A 6 -46.43 -40.11 8.98
C MET A 6 -45.19 -40.32 9.87
N LYS A 7 -44.52 -41.47 9.67
CA LYS A 7 -43.22 -41.78 10.26
C LYS A 7 -42.14 -40.92 9.57
N GLY A 8 -41.61 -39.94 10.28
CA GLY A 8 -40.41 -39.19 9.89
C GLY A 8 -39.16 -39.84 10.47
N HIS A 9 -38.25 -40.26 9.58
CA HIS A 9 -36.87 -40.64 9.89
C HIS A 9 -36.16 -39.56 10.72
N GLN A 10 -35.60 -39.93 11.88
CA GLN A 10 -34.60 -39.13 12.59
C GLN A 10 -33.23 -39.34 11.93
N PRO A 11 -32.54 -38.29 11.43
CA PRO A 11 -31.11 -38.36 11.22
C PRO A 11 -30.40 -38.20 12.57
N LYS A 12 -29.56 -39.18 12.90
CA LYS A 12 -28.65 -39.15 14.06
C LYS A 12 -27.75 -37.92 13.95
N GLY A 13 -27.76 -37.08 14.99
CA GLY A 13 -26.93 -35.89 15.08
C GLY A 13 -25.44 -36.23 15.07
N ASP A 14 -24.73 -35.65 14.11
CA ASP A 14 -23.29 -35.64 13.99
C ASP A 14 -22.69 -34.74 15.10
N LYS A 15 -22.11 -35.36 16.14
CA LYS A 15 -21.51 -34.69 17.29
C LYS A 15 -20.01 -34.40 17.04
N GLY A 16 -19.67 -33.91 15.85
CA GLY A 16 -18.27 -33.70 15.43
C GLY A 16 -17.78 -32.25 15.37
N ASN A 17 -18.65 -31.23 15.45
CA ASN A 17 -18.28 -29.88 14.94
C ASN A 17 -18.48 -28.70 15.92
N ARG A 18 -18.73 -28.94 17.23
CA ARG A 18 -18.96 -27.87 18.21
C ARG A 18 -17.73 -27.46 19.03
N ASP A 19 -16.75 -28.36 19.16
CA ASP A 19 -15.60 -28.13 20.04
C ASP A 19 -14.46 -27.37 19.34
N ASP A 20 -14.32 -27.50 18.02
CA ASP A 20 -13.36 -26.71 17.22
C ASP A 20 -13.77 -25.23 17.10
N TYR A 21 -15.07 -24.96 16.99
CA TYR A 21 -15.59 -23.58 16.83
C TYR A 21 -15.42 -22.73 18.09
N THR A 22 -15.55 -23.33 19.27
CA THR A 22 -15.39 -22.65 20.56
C THR A 22 -13.92 -22.35 20.90
N PHE A 23 -12.98 -23.14 20.38
CA PHE A 23 -11.54 -22.91 20.51
C PHE A 23 -11.08 -21.71 19.66
N SER A 24 -11.57 -21.61 18.43
CA SER A 24 -11.26 -20.49 17.51
C SER A 24 -11.76 -19.14 18.02
N PHE A 25 -12.93 -19.09 18.67
CA PHE A 25 -13.50 -17.83 19.18
C PHE A 25 -12.72 -17.25 20.37
N ARG A 26 -12.16 -18.09 21.25
CA ARG A 26 -11.32 -17.62 22.37
C ARG A 26 -10.03 -16.98 21.88
N ARG A 27 -9.35 -17.61 20.92
CA ARG A 27 -8.14 -17.05 20.30
C ARG A 27 -8.43 -15.72 19.57
N LEU A 28 -9.59 -15.63 18.90
CA LEU A 28 -10.04 -14.39 18.28
C LEU A 28 -10.18 -13.25 19.31
N ALA A 29 -10.79 -13.53 20.47
CA ALA A 29 -10.99 -12.53 21.53
C ALA A 29 -9.68 -12.01 22.14
N ASP A 30 -8.64 -12.84 22.20
CA ASP A 30 -7.31 -12.42 22.70
C ASP A 30 -6.59 -11.49 21.71
N VAL A 31 -6.75 -11.72 20.40
CA VAL A 31 -6.05 -10.96 19.34
C VAL A 31 -6.80 -9.68 18.97
N TRP A 32 -8.14 -9.67 19.07
CA TRP A 32 -9.01 -8.57 18.63
C TRP A 32 -8.59 -7.17 19.12
N PRO A 33 -8.25 -6.96 20.41
CA PRO A 33 -7.90 -5.63 20.93
C PRO A 33 -6.66 -5.00 20.29
N THR A 34 -5.76 -5.83 19.73
CA THR A 34 -4.54 -5.36 19.05
C THR A 34 -4.85 -4.65 17.73
N TYR A 35 -5.92 -5.08 17.06
CA TYR A 35 -6.34 -4.56 15.76
C TYR A 35 -7.50 -3.56 15.88
N PHE A 36 -8.38 -3.77 16.87
CA PHE A 36 -9.55 -2.93 17.14
C PHE A 36 -9.51 -2.38 18.57
N PRO A 37 -8.62 -1.42 18.88
CA PRO A 37 -8.48 -0.88 20.24
C PRO A 37 -9.72 -0.10 20.71
N GLU A 38 -10.52 0.44 19.79
CA GLU A 38 -11.79 1.13 20.11
C GLU A 38 -12.87 0.17 20.61
N GLU A 39 -12.81 -1.09 20.20
CA GLU A 39 -13.82 -2.10 20.49
C GLU A 39 -13.40 -3.03 21.62
N ALA A 40 -12.23 -2.81 22.22
CA ALA A 40 -11.70 -3.64 23.30
C ALA A 40 -12.63 -3.69 24.54
N GLU A 41 -13.46 -2.66 24.76
CA GLU A 41 -14.43 -2.59 25.85
C GLU A 41 -15.83 -3.10 25.47
N VAL A 42 -16.11 -3.28 24.17
CA VAL A 42 -17.41 -3.73 23.66
C VAL A 42 -17.30 -5.22 23.34
N GLY A 43 -17.94 -6.07 24.13
CA GLY A 43 -17.88 -7.53 23.95
C GLY A 43 -18.19 -7.97 22.51
N LEU A 44 -17.40 -8.92 22.00
CA LEU A 44 -17.55 -9.49 20.66
C LEU A 44 -18.89 -10.22 20.52
N SER A 45 -19.69 -9.83 19.53
CA SER A 45 -20.87 -10.59 19.12
C SER A 45 -20.54 -11.52 17.96
N GLU A 46 -20.88 -12.80 18.06
CA GLU A 46 -20.73 -13.79 16.98
C GLU A 46 -21.52 -13.44 15.72
N SER A 47 -22.55 -12.59 15.84
CA SER A 47 -23.37 -12.13 14.71
C SER A 47 -22.72 -11.00 13.89
N ASP A 48 -21.58 -10.45 14.34
CA ASP A 48 -20.93 -9.35 13.64
C ASP A 48 -20.36 -9.81 12.28
N GLN A 49 -20.60 -9.01 11.25
CA GLN A 49 -20.10 -9.25 9.91
C GLN A 49 -18.56 -9.28 9.88
N LYS A 50 -17.90 -8.51 10.75
CA LYS A 50 -16.42 -8.49 10.87
C LYS A 50 -15.87 -9.82 11.40
N VAL A 51 -16.53 -10.41 12.41
CA VAL A 51 -16.14 -11.70 12.98
C VAL A 51 -16.30 -12.79 11.92
N ARG A 52 -17.42 -12.83 11.21
CA ARG A 52 -17.66 -13.80 10.13
C ARG A 52 -16.63 -13.69 9.01
N LEU A 53 -16.27 -12.48 8.60
CA LEU A 53 -15.23 -12.23 7.61
C LEU A 53 -13.87 -12.74 8.10
N THR A 54 -13.52 -12.46 9.36
CA THR A 54 -12.26 -12.87 9.96
C THR A 54 -12.16 -14.39 10.06
N THR A 55 -13.22 -15.08 10.46
CA THR A 55 -13.24 -16.56 10.53
C THR A 55 -13.07 -17.18 9.14
N ALA A 56 -13.81 -16.71 8.13
CA ALA A 56 -13.69 -17.23 6.77
C ALA A 56 -12.27 -17.02 6.18
N LEU A 57 -11.65 -15.87 6.46
CA LEU A 57 -10.27 -15.58 6.07
C LEU A 57 -9.26 -16.44 6.84
N ALA A 58 -9.48 -16.67 8.14
CA ALA A 58 -8.63 -17.50 8.96
C ALA A 58 -8.65 -18.97 8.48
N ASP A 59 -9.82 -19.48 8.11
CA ASP A 59 -9.96 -20.82 7.52
C ASP A 59 -9.16 -20.93 6.21
N PHE A 60 -9.24 -19.92 5.35
CA PHE A 60 -8.48 -19.87 4.10
C PHE A 60 -6.97 -19.79 4.32
N PHE A 61 -6.51 -18.92 5.24
CA PHE A 61 -5.09 -18.81 5.57
C PHE A 61 -4.54 -20.03 6.33
N SER A 62 -5.40 -20.82 6.96
CA SER A 62 -5.02 -22.05 7.66
C SER A 62 -4.83 -23.25 6.72
N THR A 63 -5.21 -23.13 5.44
CA THR A 63 -4.92 -24.17 4.44
C THR A 63 -3.40 -24.38 4.35
N PRO A 64 -2.90 -25.63 4.31
CA PRO A 64 -1.47 -25.91 4.46
C PRO A 64 -0.60 -25.26 3.38
N GLU A 65 -1.09 -25.23 2.14
CA GLU A 65 -0.42 -24.59 1.01
C GLU A 65 -0.28 -23.08 1.22
N MET A 66 -1.36 -22.40 1.62
CA MET A 66 -1.34 -20.96 1.86
C MET A 66 -0.55 -20.62 3.12
N ALA A 67 -0.70 -21.38 4.19
CA ALA A 67 0.02 -21.15 5.45
C ALA A 67 1.54 -21.22 5.25
N GLU A 68 2.04 -22.16 4.45
CA GLU A 68 3.47 -22.26 4.12
C GLU A 68 3.94 -21.06 3.29
N VAL A 69 3.17 -20.68 2.25
CA VAL A 69 3.46 -19.50 1.43
C VAL A 69 3.47 -18.23 2.29
N LEU A 70 2.50 -18.05 3.18
CA LEU A 70 2.42 -16.90 4.05
C LEU A 70 3.61 -16.86 5.02
N ARG A 71 3.97 -17.98 5.67
CA ARG A 71 5.14 -18.03 6.58
C ARG A 71 6.43 -17.65 5.87
N SER A 72 6.63 -18.09 4.63
CA SER A 72 7.83 -17.73 3.85
C SER A 72 7.91 -16.25 3.46
N ARG A 73 6.78 -15.54 3.48
CA ARG A 73 6.66 -14.14 3.08
C ARG A 73 6.53 -13.17 4.24
N VAL A 74 6.42 -13.66 5.47
CA VAL A 74 6.47 -12.78 6.64
C VAL A 74 7.86 -12.17 6.69
N GLU A 75 7.92 -10.88 6.44
CA GLU A 75 9.13 -10.08 6.60
C GLU A 75 9.17 -9.61 8.06
N ASP A 76 10.26 -9.94 8.75
CA ASP A 76 10.55 -9.48 10.11
C ASP A 76 11.63 -8.41 10.03
N ASP A 77 11.21 -7.17 10.19
CA ASP A 77 12.10 -5.99 10.17
C ASP A 77 12.86 -5.81 11.50
N GLY A 78 12.79 -6.78 12.43
CA GLY A 78 13.43 -6.72 13.75
C GLY A 78 12.70 -5.85 14.77
N ASN A 79 11.48 -5.43 14.45
CA ASN A 79 10.55 -4.71 15.33
C ASN A 79 9.41 -5.64 15.79
N ASP A 80 8.64 -5.24 16.81
CA ASP A 80 7.42 -5.93 17.25
C ASP A 80 6.28 -5.94 16.18
N ILE A 81 6.55 -5.57 14.93
CA ILE A 81 5.58 -5.48 13.84
C ILE A 81 6.09 -6.33 12.68
N LEU A 82 5.26 -7.28 12.26
CA LEU A 82 5.52 -8.15 11.12
C LEU A 82 4.77 -7.61 9.91
N CYS A 83 5.38 -7.61 8.73
CA CYS A 83 4.70 -7.21 7.50
C CYS A 83 4.47 -8.44 6.59
N LEU A 84 3.29 -8.49 5.97
CA LEU A 84 2.87 -9.61 5.14
C LEU A 84 2.36 -9.10 3.79
N PRO A 85 3.18 -9.17 2.73
CA PRO A 85 2.77 -8.82 1.38
C PRO A 85 1.87 -9.89 0.77
N ILE A 86 0.65 -9.50 0.40
CA ILE A 86 -0.34 -10.39 -0.22
C ILE A 86 -0.74 -9.85 -1.59
N ASP A 87 -0.64 -10.72 -2.61
CA ASP A 87 -1.15 -10.43 -3.95
C ASP A 87 -2.67 -10.61 -3.93
N PHE A 88 -3.41 -9.56 -4.30
CA PHE A 88 -4.87 -9.66 -4.36
C PHE A 88 -5.36 -10.71 -5.35
N GLN A 89 -4.59 -11.01 -6.41
CA GLN A 89 -4.96 -12.06 -7.37
C GLN A 89 -4.91 -13.47 -6.78
N GLN A 90 -4.11 -13.70 -5.73
CA GLN A 90 -4.03 -15.00 -5.06
C GLN A 90 -5.28 -15.30 -4.21
N LEU A 91 -6.10 -14.28 -3.91
CA LEU A 91 -7.31 -14.41 -3.11
C LEU A 91 -8.56 -14.72 -3.98
N GLN A 92 -8.38 -15.28 -5.18
CA GLN A 92 -9.42 -15.40 -6.20
C GLN A 92 -10.70 -16.11 -5.72
N GLU A 93 -10.58 -17.12 -4.86
CA GLU A 93 -11.71 -17.91 -4.33
C GLU A 93 -12.60 -17.11 -3.37
N LEU A 94 -12.00 -16.28 -2.51
CA LEU A 94 -12.71 -15.39 -1.59
C LEU A 94 -12.91 -13.99 -2.15
N ARG A 95 -12.46 -13.76 -3.39
CA ARG A 95 -12.35 -12.43 -3.99
C ARG A 95 -13.67 -11.68 -3.99
N MET A 96 -14.76 -12.31 -4.40
CA MET A 96 -16.07 -11.64 -4.44
C MET A 96 -16.49 -11.13 -3.07
N PHE A 97 -16.32 -11.93 -2.02
CA PHE A 97 -16.72 -11.58 -0.66
C PHE A 97 -15.81 -10.51 -0.04
N ILE A 98 -14.51 -10.59 -0.31
CA ILE A 98 -13.53 -9.61 0.18
C ILE A 98 -13.64 -8.30 -0.60
N GLU A 99 -13.85 -8.35 -1.91
CA GLU A 99 -13.88 -7.18 -2.80
C GLU A 99 -15.04 -6.23 -2.44
N ASP A 100 -16.21 -6.77 -2.09
CA ASP A 100 -17.33 -5.96 -1.60
C ASP A 100 -16.96 -5.22 -0.30
N LYS A 101 -16.35 -5.91 0.66
CA LYS A 101 -15.91 -5.30 1.92
C LYS A 101 -14.72 -4.36 1.79
N LEU A 102 -13.83 -4.63 0.85
CA LEU A 102 -12.70 -3.76 0.54
C LEU A 102 -13.17 -2.47 -0.16
N ASN A 103 -14.26 -2.55 -0.93
CA ASN A 103 -14.88 -1.39 -1.59
C ASN A 103 -15.72 -0.54 -0.62
N GLU A 104 -16.42 -1.16 0.33
CA GLU A 104 -17.19 -0.46 1.38
C GLU A 104 -16.29 0.18 2.44
N SER A 105 -15.39 -0.62 3.01
CA SER A 105 -14.62 -0.31 4.23
C SER A 105 -13.24 -0.96 4.19
N PRO A 106 -12.29 -0.43 3.38
CA PRO A 106 -11.00 -1.08 3.18
C PRO A 106 -10.15 -1.18 4.45
N LYS A 107 -10.21 -0.17 5.33
CA LYS A 107 -9.46 -0.16 6.58
C LYS A 107 -9.89 -1.31 7.50
N GLU A 108 -11.19 -1.53 7.65
CA GLU A 108 -11.73 -2.62 8.47
C GLU A 108 -11.42 -3.98 7.85
N ALA A 109 -11.55 -4.12 6.53
CA ALA A 109 -11.23 -5.35 5.82
C ALA A 109 -9.74 -5.73 6.00
N LEU A 110 -8.83 -4.77 5.88
CA LEU A 110 -7.39 -4.99 6.11
C LEU A 110 -7.08 -5.41 7.54
N LEU A 111 -7.75 -4.81 8.55
CA LEU A 111 -7.60 -5.20 9.95
C LEU A 111 -8.12 -6.63 10.19
N CYS A 112 -9.28 -6.98 9.62
CA CYS A 112 -9.83 -8.36 9.69
C CYS A 112 -8.86 -9.37 9.06
N MET A 113 -8.26 -9.03 7.91
CA MET A 113 -7.23 -9.85 7.28
C MET A 113 -5.99 -10.00 8.16
N GLY A 114 -5.57 -8.94 8.85
CA GLY A 114 -4.46 -8.97 9.80
C GLY A 114 -4.73 -9.90 10.97
N VAL A 115 -5.94 -9.85 11.55
CA VAL A 115 -6.36 -10.78 12.61
C VAL A 115 -6.36 -12.22 12.09
N ALA A 116 -6.93 -12.47 10.91
CA ALA A 116 -6.96 -13.81 10.32
C ALA A 116 -5.55 -14.37 10.08
N ALA A 117 -4.63 -13.56 9.55
CA ALA A 117 -3.25 -13.95 9.34
C ALA A 117 -2.52 -14.21 10.67
N HIS A 118 -2.77 -13.40 11.69
CA HIS A 118 -2.24 -13.60 13.04
C HIS A 118 -2.68 -14.96 13.59
N LEU A 119 -3.97 -15.30 13.49
CA LEU A 119 -4.51 -16.57 13.98
C LEU A 119 -3.93 -17.78 13.24
N ALA A 120 -3.67 -17.67 11.94
CA ALA A 120 -3.11 -18.76 11.13
C ALA A 120 -1.59 -18.94 11.31
N LEU A 121 -0.85 -17.85 11.54
CA LEU A 121 0.61 -17.85 11.53
C LEU A 121 1.23 -17.91 12.93
N CYS A 122 0.61 -17.27 13.93
CA CYS A 122 1.14 -17.19 15.28
C CYS A 122 0.60 -18.36 16.12
N SER A 123 1.45 -19.36 16.39
CA SER A 123 1.16 -20.39 17.40
C SER A 123 1.36 -19.83 18.81
N ASP A 124 0.65 -20.40 19.80
CA ASP A 124 0.50 -19.89 21.19
C ASP A 124 1.81 -19.64 21.97
N LYS A 125 2.98 -20.09 21.47
CA LYS A 125 4.22 -20.16 22.25
C LYS A 125 5.29 -19.13 21.90
N ASP A 126 5.31 -18.55 20.70
CA ASP A 126 6.48 -17.74 20.27
C ASP A 126 6.24 -16.24 20.10
N ASN A 127 5.06 -15.76 19.70
CA ASN A 127 4.89 -14.35 19.29
C ASN A 127 3.55 -13.72 19.70
N LYS A 128 3.22 -13.71 21.00
CA LYS A 128 1.94 -13.15 21.51
C LYS A 128 1.74 -11.63 21.32
N ARG A 129 2.72 -10.90 20.79
CA ARG A 129 2.68 -9.42 20.78
C ARG A 129 2.87 -8.77 19.42
N ASN A 130 3.20 -9.54 18.38
CA ASN A 130 3.61 -8.91 17.14
C ASN A 130 2.38 -8.71 16.24
N LYS A 131 2.05 -7.45 16.00
CA LYS A 131 0.96 -7.07 15.09
C LYS A 131 1.41 -7.37 13.66
N ILE A 132 0.60 -8.13 12.93
CA ILE A 132 0.84 -8.41 11.50
C ILE A 132 0.12 -7.36 10.64
N ASN A 133 0.88 -6.58 9.89
CA ASN A 133 0.39 -5.62 8.92
C ASN A 133 0.24 -6.28 7.54
N ILE A 134 -0.97 -6.28 7.00
CA ILE A 134 -1.23 -6.79 5.66
C ILE A 134 -0.91 -5.72 4.61
N ARG A 135 -0.01 -6.07 3.68
CA ARG A 135 0.41 -5.20 2.57
C ARG A 135 -0.18 -5.71 1.26
N LEU A 136 -1.44 -5.35 0.99
CA LEU A 136 -2.11 -5.70 -0.26
C LEU A 136 -1.52 -4.97 -1.46
N TYR A 137 -1.22 -5.71 -2.52
CA TYR A 137 -0.81 -5.16 -3.81
C TYR A 137 -1.60 -5.82 -4.95
N ASN A 138 -1.53 -5.22 -6.14
CA ASN A 138 -2.19 -5.74 -7.35
C ASN A 138 -3.72 -5.86 -7.25
N THR A 139 -4.35 -4.93 -6.52
CA THR A 139 -5.81 -4.89 -6.29
C THR A 139 -6.62 -4.47 -7.53
N GLY A 140 -5.96 -3.95 -8.56
CA GLY A 140 -6.60 -3.52 -9.79
C GLY A 140 -5.69 -2.62 -10.64
N ALA A 141 -6.27 -2.06 -11.69
CA ALA A 141 -5.56 -1.15 -12.59
C ALA A 141 -5.16 0.16 -11.88
N ALA A 142 -3.96 0.65 -12.16
CA ALA A 142 -3.48 1.91 -11.63
C ALA A 142 -4.34 3.08 -12.15
N ILE A 143 -4.78 3.93 -11.22
CA ILE A 143 -5.60 5.11 -11.49
C ILE A 143 -4.67 6.30 -11.71
N ALA A 144 -4.87 7.02 -12.81
CA ALA A 144 -4.17 8.27 -13.08
C ALA A 144 -4.55 9.35 -12.04
N LEU A 145 -3.57 10.13 -11.58
CA LEU A 145 -3.80 11.18 -10.57
C LEU A 145 -4.86 12.19 -11.01
N LYS A 146 -5.01 12.42 -12.32
CA LYS A 146 -6.07 13.29 -12.85
C LYS A 146 -7.50 12.83 -12.54
N LYS A 147 -7.71 11.52 -12.33
CA LYS A 147 -9.03 10.91 -12.04
C LYS A 147 -9.32 10.84 -10.54
N LEU A 148 -8.33 11.10 -9.68
CA LEU A 148 -8.51 11.09 -8.23
C LEU A 148 -9.40 12.27 -7.81
N LYS A 149 -10.64 11.94 -7.43
CA LYS A 149 -11.72 12.89 -7.09
C LYS A 149 -12.51 12.37 -5.88
N ALA A 150 -13.51 13.14 -5.44
CA ALA A 150 -14.35 12.81 -4.28
C ALA A 150 -15.00 11.42 -4.33
N ALA A 151 -15.29 10.86 -5.52
CA ALA A 151 -15.86 9.53 -5.68
C ALA A 151 -14.99 8.37 -5.14
N PHE A 152 -13.70 8.64 -4.91
CA PHE A 152 -12.74 7.68 -4.38
C PHE A 152 -12.48 7.84 -2.88
N ILE A 153 -13.10 8.82 -2.21
CA ILE A 153 -12.96 9.00 -0.76
C ILE A 153 -13.33 7.71 -0.03
N LYS A 154 -12.49 7.30 0.93
CA LYS A 154 -12.57 6.04 1.70
C LYS A 154 -12.44 4.77 0.87
N LYS A 155 -12.11 4.84 -0.42
CA LYS A 155 -11.89 3.66 -1.27
C LYS A 155 -10.40 3.35 -1.38
N LEU A 156 -10.11 2.08 -1.62
CA LEU A 156 -8.78 1.61 -1.95
C LEU A 156 -8.48 1.92 -3.43
N VAL A 157 -7.34 2.56 -3.68
CA VAL A 157 -6.88 2.91 -5.03
C VAL A 157 -5.41 2.53 -5.19
N THR A 158 -5.02 2.19 -6.40
CA THR A 158 -3.62 1.99 -6.77
C THR A 158 -3.18 3.15 -7.65
N VAL A 159 -2.10 3.81 -7.28
CA VAL A 159 -1.55 4.99 -7.96
C VAL A 159 -0.09 4.71 -8.29
N ARG A 160 0.33 5.06 -9.50
CA ARG A 160 1.73 4.98 -9.92
C ARG A 160 2.28 6.37 -10.18
N GLY A 161 3.51 6.63 -9.72
CA GLY A 161 4.13 7.93 -9.88
C GLY A 161 5.58 7.97 -9.42
N THR A 162 6.22 9.12 -9.58
CA THR A 162 7.59 9.36 -9.14
C THR A 162 7.60 10.07 -7.80
N VAL A 163 8.43 9.62 -6.86
CA VAL A 163 8.59 10.26 -5.56
C VAL A 163 9.34 11.58 -5.75
N LEU A 164 8.69 12.70 -5.47
CA LEU A 164 9.29 14.04 -5.57
C LEU A 164 10.03 14.46 -4.30
N LYS A 165 9.38 14.21 -3.16
CA LYS A 165 9.84 14.69 -1.86
C LYS A 165 9.47 13.68 -0.80
N VAL A 166 10.40 13.45 0.10
CA VAL A 166 10.24 12.62 1.29
C VAL A 166 10.46 13.53 2.51
N SER A 167 9.55 13.50 3.47
CA SER A 167 9.70 14.24 4.72
C SER A 167 10.61 13.51 5.69
N THR A 168 11.11 14.22 6.71
CA THR A 168 11.70 13.56 7.87
C THR A 168 10.67 12.69 8.57
N VAL A 169 11.13 11.59 9.17
CA VAL A 169 10.31 10.74 10.04
C VAL A 169 9.89 11.54 11.27
N LYS A 170 8.64 11.40 11.69
CA LYS A 170 8.07 12.05 12.87
C LYS A 170 7.30 11.01 13.70
N PRO A 171 7.36 11.05 15.03
CA PRO A 171 6.52 10.21 15.86
C PRO A 171 5.08 10.73 15.89
N LEU A 172 4.13 9.86 15.55
CA LEU A 172 2.68 10.10 15.65
C LEU A 172 2.15 9.49 16.95
N VAL A 173 1.43 10.29 17.75
CA VAL A 173 0.82 9.81 18.99
C VAL A 173 -0.49 9.09 18.68
N LEU A 174 -0.56 7.79 18.94
CA LEU A 174 -1.77 6.98 18.78
C LEU A 174 -2.61 6.92 20.05
N TRP A 175 -1.96 6.96 21.21
CA TRP A 175 -2.62 6.84 22.49
C TRP A 175 -1.93 7.68 23.55
N LEU A 176 -2.71 8.30 24.43
CA LEU A 176 -2.19 9.16 25.48
C LEU A 176 -3.15 9.22 26.68
N LYS A 177 -2.60 9.25 27.89
CA LYS A 177 -3.38 9.54 29.09
C LYS A 177 -3.47 11.03 29.33
N PHE A 178 -4.64 11.47 29.78
CA PHE A 178 -4.89 12.82 30.23
C PHE A 178 -5.19 12.83 31.72
N ARG A 179 -4.51 13.70 32.46
CA ARG A 179 -4.77 13.91 33.89
C ARG A 179 -5.70 15.10 34.09
N CYS A 180 -6.83 14.87 34.76
CA CYS A 180 -7.75 15.94 35.12
C CYS A 180 -7.13 16.89 36.16
N MET A 181 -7.21 18.21 35.94
CA MET A 181 -6.65 19.17 36.90
C MET A 181 -7.41 19.25 38.23
N LYS A 182 -8.70 18.90 38.26
CA LYS A 182 -9.52 18.97 39.49
C LYS A 182 -9.45 17.68 40.31
N CYS A 183 -9.86 16.56 39.72
CA CYS A 183 -9.95 15.27 40.43
C CYS A 183 -8.72 14.37 40.27
N ARG A 184 -7.71 14.80 39.49
CA ARG A 184 -6.48 14.03 39.19
C ARG A 184 -6.68 12.66 38.53
N LYS A 185 -7.91 12.31 38.15
CA LYS A 185 -8.20 11.06 37.43
C LYS A 185 -7.52 11.06 36.07
N GLU A 186 -6.92 9.92 35.74
CA GLU A 186 -6.35 9.63 34.43
C GLU A 186 -7.45 9.14 33.48
N ILE A 187 -7.47 9.72 32.29
CA ILE A 187 -8.43 9.43 31.23
C ILE A 187 -7.62 9.05 29.99
N PRO A 188 -7.60 7.78 29.58
CA PRO A 188 -6.94 7.37 28.34
C PRO A 188 -7.71 7.87 27.12
N ARG A 189 -6.98 8.20 26.05
CA ARG A 189 -7.55 8.59 24.75
C ARG A 189 -6.74 8.01 23.61
N VAL A 190 -7.45 7.48 22.62
CA VAL A 190 -6.91 7.01 21.34
C VAL A 190 -7.07 8.11 20.28
N PHE A 191 -6.10 8.26 19.39
CA PHE A 191 -6.06 9.23 18.30
C PHE A 191 -5.94 8.54 16.93
N CYS A 192 -7.07 8.16 16.36
CA CYS A 192 -7.08 7.32 15.14
C CYS A 192 -6.78 8.09 13.86
N ASP A 193 -6.94 9.42 13.88
CA ASP A 193 -6.68 10.33 12.76
C ASP A 193 -5.46 11.23 12.99
N GLY A 194 -4.66 10.97 14.04
CA GLY A 194 -3.53 11.81 14.42
C GLY A 194 -3.89 13.22 14.92
N LYS A 195 -5.19 13.56 14.97
CA LYS A 195 -5.69 14.84 15.49
C LYS A 195 -5.65 14.84 17.01
N PHE A 196 -4.69 15.58 17.57
CA PHE A 196 -4.60 15.80 19.01
C PHE A 196 -5.86 16.51 19.52
N SER A 197 -6.71 15.78 20.23
CA SER A 197 -7.96 16.29 20.80
C SER A 197 -8.07 15.90 22.28
N PRO A 198 -7.88 16.85 23.22
CA PRO A 198 -8.02 16.54 24.64
C PRO A 198 -9.48 16.23 25.02
N PRO A 199 -9.71 15.51 26.14
CA PRO A 199 -11.06 15.24 26.63
C PRO A 199 -11.88 16.53 26.83
N MET A 200 -13.16 16.51 26.47
CA MET A 200 -14.06 17.66 26.67
C MET A 200 -14.66 17.71 28.09
N SER A 201 -14.76 16.57 28.75
CA SER A 201 -15.33 16.41 30.09
C SER A 201 -14.66 15.26 30.83
N CYS A 202 -14.74 15.29 32.17
CA CYS A 202 -14.19 14.26 33.02
C CYS A 202 -15.17 13.08 33.13
N THR A 203 -14.66 11.85 33.15
CA THR A 203 -15.46 10.62 33.28
C THR A 203 -16.07 10.45 34.69
N ILE A 204 -15.52 11.11 35.71
CA ILE A 204 -16.01 10.99 37.09
C ILE A 204 -17.34 11.74 37.25
N GLN A 205 -18.36 11.05 37.76
CA GLN A 205 -19.63 11.66 38.15
C GLN A 205 -19.40 12.75 39.22
N GLY A 206 -19.85 13.97 38.93
CA GLY A 206 -19.66 15.15 39.80
C GLY A 206 -18.46 16.05 39.43
N CYS A 207 -17.53 15.60 38.58
CA CYS A 207 -16.38 16.42 38.20
C CYS A 207 -16.64 17.25 36.93
N LYS A 208 -16.91 18.56 37.08
CA LYS A 208 -17.11 19.51 35.96
C LYS A 208 -15.80 20.13 35.45
N SER A 209 -14.70 19.38 35.39
CA SER A 209 -13.45 19.90 34.83
C SER A 209 -13.47 19.88 33.30
N ARG A 210 -12.92 20.92 32.68
CA ARG A 210 -12.66 21.02 31.23
C ARG A 210 -11.17 21.17 30.89
N SER A 211 -10.31 21.17 31.91
CA SER A 211 -8.86 21.31 31.77
C SER A 211 -8.19 19.99 32.09
N PHE A 212 -7.40 19.51 31.13
CA PHE A 212 -6.72 18.23 31.17
C PHE A 212 -5.27 18.40 30.73
N ILE A 213 -4.35 17.80 31.47
CA ILE A 213 -2.92 17.84 31.17
C ILE A 213 -2.54 16.51 30.50
N PRO A 214 -1.94 16.53 29.30
CA PRO A 214 -1.45 15.31 28.67
C PRO A 214 -0.24 14.75 29.43
N ASP A 215 -0.28 13.45 29.75
CA ASP A 215 0.86 12.74 30.30
C ASP A 215 1.70 12.15 29.16
N ARG A 216 2.74 12.88 28.77
CA ARG A 216 3.63 12.48 27.67
C ARG A 216 4.41 11.21 27.94
N SER A 217 4.60 10.84 29.21
CA SER A 217 5.34 9.62 29.57
C SER A 217 4.58 8.34 29.24
N SER A 218 3.24 8.42 29.15
CA SER A 218 2.38 7.30 28.80
C SER A 218 2.05 7.24 27.31
N ALA A 219 2.74 8.02 26.46
CA ALA A 219 2.39 8.12 25.04
C ALA A 219 2.77 6.84 24.30
N GLN A 220 1.82 6.29 23.53
CA GLN A 220 2.12 5.28 22.52
C GLN A 220 2.34 5.99 21.18
N LEU A 221 3.51 5.74 20.58
CA LEU A 221 3.97 6.41 19.37
C LEU A 221 4.04 5.42 18.21
N MET A 222 3.93 5.94 16.99
CA MET A 222 4.12 5.22 15.74
C MET A 222 4.93 6.10 14.79
N ASP A 223 5.87 5.52 14.06
CA ASP A 223 6.63 6.27 13.06
C ASP A 223 5.74 6.66 11.88
N PHE A 224 5.87 7.91 11.48
CA PHE A 224 5.06 8.53 10.44
C PHE A 224 5.93 9.37 9.50
N GLN A 225 5.69 9.23 8.21
CA GLN A 225 6.39 9.96 7.17
C GLN A 225 5.43 10.40 6.06
N LYS A 226 5.71 11.54 5.43
CA LYS A 226 4.96 12.04 4.29
C LYS A 226 5.82 12.01 3.04
N ILE A 227 5.29 11.48 1.96
CA ILE A 227 5.88 11.55 0.63
C ILE A 227 4.96 12.31 -0.32
N ARG A 228 5.54 12.97 -1.32
CA ARG A 228 4.81 13.62 -2.41
C ARG A 228 5.06 12.85 -3.70
N ILE A 229 4.00 12.34 -4.30
CA ILE A 229 4.05 11.53 -5.52
C ILE A 229 3.59 12.39 -6.70
N GLN A 230 4.35 12.37 -7.79
CA GLN A 230 4.03 13.04 -9.04
C GLN A 230 3.52 12.05 -10.09
N GLU A 231 2.55 12.50 -10.89
CA GLU A 231 2.03 11.74 -12.03
C GLU A 231 3.18 11.34 -12.98
N LEU A 232 3.18 10.07 -13.40
CA LEU A 232 4.14 9.59 -14.40
C LEU A 232 3.77 10.17 -15.78
N ALA A 233 4.75 10.71 -16.48
CA ALA A 233 4.60 11.15 -17.86
C ALA A 233 4.56 9.94 -18.81
N SER A 234 3.42 9.24 -18.88
CA SER A 234 3.21 8.22 -19.90
C SER A 234 2.82 8.88 -21.23
N ALA A 235 3.40 8.43 -22.35
CA ALA A 235 3.19 8.98 -23.70
C ALA A 235 1.70 9.15 -24.09
N ASP A 236 0.82 8.28 -23.61
CA ASP A 236 -0.63 8.33 -23.91
C ASP A 236 -1.43 9.37 -23.09
N ASN A 237 -0.84 9.95 -22.04
CA ASN A 237 -1.53 10.89 -21.13
C ASN A 237 -0.83 12.24 -21.01
N HIS A 238 0.19 12.51 -21.83
CA HIS A 238 0.94 13.75 -21.77
C HIS A 238 0.18 14.89 -22.45
N GLU A 239 -0.57 15.68 -21.67
CA GLU A 239 -1.07 16.99 -22.10
C GLU A 239 0.12 17.95 -22.16
N GLU A 240 0.67 18.20 -23.36
CA GLU A 240 1.82 19.11 -23.56
C GLU A 240 1.57 20.49 -22.94
N GLY A 241 2.54 20.99 -22.16
CA GLY A 241 2.49 22.30 -21.52
C GLY A 241 1.82 22.36 -20.15
N ARG A 242 1.29 21.25 -19.61
CA ARG A 242 0.64 21.23 -18.29
C ARG A 242 1.63 20.90 -17.17
N VAL A 243 1.50 21.59 -16.03
CA VAL A 243 2.20 21.21 -14.79
C VAL A 243 1.69 19.84 -14.28
N PRO A 244 2.58 18.86 -14.06
CA PRO A 244 2.20 17.53 -13.63
C PRO A 244 1.56 17.56 -12.24
N ARG A 245 0.50 16.76 -12.06
CA ARG A 245 -0.23 16.73 -10.80
C ARG A 245 0.57 16.01 -9.72
N THR A 246 0.39 16.44 -8.48
CA THR A 246 1.01 15.82 -7.31
C THR A 246 -0.03 15.47 -6.27
N VAL A 247 0.23 14.42 -5.49
CA VAL A 247 -0.59 14.00 -4.36
C VAL A 247 0.30 13.71 -3.16
N GLU A 248 -0.19 14.03 -1.97
CA GLU A 248 0.50 13.67 -0.72
C GLU A 248 0.08 12.28 -0.29
N CYS A 249 1.06 11.49 0.15
CA CYS A 249 0.85 10.15 0.67
C CYS A 249 1.54 9.99 2.02
N GLU A 250 0.81 9.44 2.98
CA GLU A 250 1.25 9.17 4.35
C GLU A 250 1.70 7.72 4.46
N LEU A 251 2.91 7.51 4.99
CA LEU A 251 3.53 6.22 5.26
C LEU A 251 3.61 6.03 6.78
N THR A 252 3.32 4.82 7.25
CA THR A 252 3.28 4.47 8.68
C THR A 252 3.97 3.13 8.93
N GLU A 253 4.54 2.98 10.13
CA GLU A 253 5.18 1.73 10.59
C GLU A 253 6.28 1.27 9.61
N ASP A 254 6.23 0.03 9.11
CA ASP A 254 7.21 -0.59 8.20
C ASP A 254 7.34 0.11 6.83
N LEU A 255 6.37 0.94 6.43
CA LEU A 255 6.48 1.70 5.17
C LEU A 255 7.33 2.97 5.32
N VAL A 256 7.75 3.34 6.52
CA VAL A 256 8.60 4.50 6.74
C VAL A 256 9.99 4.25 6.19
N ASP A 257 10.58 5.27 5.56
CA ASP A 257 11.91 5.22 4.93
C ASP A 257 12.03 4.22 3.76
N CYS A 258 10.91 3.68 3.29
CA CYS A 258 10.93 2.72 2.20
C CYS A 258 11.28 3.35 0.85
N CYS A 259 11.18 4.68 0.65
CA CYS A 259 11.32 5.33 -0.66
C CYS A 259 12.32 6.48 -0.67
N ILE A 260 13.01 6.64 -1.80
CA ILE A 260 13.97 7.73 -2.05
C ILE A 260 13.40 8.67 -3.12
N PRO A 261 13.64 9.99 -3.05
CA PRO A 261 13.30 10.91 -4.13
C PRO A 261 13.88 10.45 -5.49
N GLY A 262 13.06 10.52 -6.55
CA GLY A 262 13.40 10.06 -7.90
C GLY A 262 12.96 8.63 -8.21
N GLU A 263 12.60 7.82 -7.21
CA GLU A 263 12.11 6.45 -7.46
C GLU A 263 10.69 6.45 -8.06
N ILE A 264 10.45 5.52 -8.99
CA ILE A 264 9.11 5.23 -9.52
C ILE A 264 8.48 4.16 -8.63
N VAL A 265 7.33 4.51 -8.05
CA VAL A 265 6.63 3.67 -7.09
C VAL A 265 5.19 3.44 -7.51
N THR A 266 4.70 2.23 -7.22
CA THR A 266 3.28 1.88 -7.28
C THR A 266 2.78 1.77 -5.83
N VAL A 267 1.87 2.66 -5.46
CA VAL A 267 1.32 2.77 -4.12
C VAL A 267 -0.14 2.34 -4.15
N THR A 268 -0.48 1.33 -3.35
CA THR A 268 -1.86 1.00 -3.03
C THR A 268 -2.22 1.72 -1.74
N ALA A 269 -3.27 2.55 -1.76
CA ALA A 269 -3.60 3.47 -0.69
C ALA A 269 -5.11 3.69 -0.54
N ILE A 270 -5.52 4.11 0.66
CA ILE A 270 -6.89 4.55 0.94
C ILE A 270 -6.94 6.06 0.77
N VAL A 271 -7.90 6.56 0.00
CA VAL A 271 -8.06 8.01 -0.18
C VAL A 271 -8.74 8.61 1.05
N LYS A 272 -8.06 9.54 1.71
CA LYS A 272 -8.58 10.29 2.85
C LYS A 272 -8.68 11.77 2.54
N VAL A 273 -9.42 12.47 3.41
CA VAL A 273 -9.63 13.91 3.34
C VAL A 273 -9.05 14.59 4.58
N LEU A 274 -8.23 15.61 4.37
CA LEU A 274 -7.80 16.54 5.42
C LEU A 274 -8.66 17.79 5.34
N ASN A 275 -9.23 18.17 6.47
CA ASN A 275 -9.81 19.49 6.63
C ASN A 275 -8.69 20.43 7.07
N ASN A 276 -8.38 21.43 6.25
CA ASN A 276 -7.35 22.42 6.56
C ASN A 276 -7.92 23.48 7.51
N HIS A 277 -8.30 23.08 8.71
CA HIS A 277 -8.55 24.03 9.77
C HIS A 277 -7.20 24.38 10.40
N MET A 278 -6.62 25.47 9.89
CA MET A 278 -5.42 26.24 10.31
C MET A 278 -4.42 26.40 9.14
N ASP A 279 -3.91 27.63 9.02
CA ASP A 279 -2.85 28.11 8.10
C ASP A 279 -3.28 28.79 6.78
N VAL A 280 -4.36 29.58 6.81
CA VAL A 280 -4.36 30.87 6.09
C VAL A 280 -4.34 31.96 7.16
N GLY A 281 -3.22 32.68 7.22
CA GLY A 281 -2.91 33.61 8.30
C GLY A 281 -3.96 34.72 8.50
N GLY A 282 -4.08 35.14 9.76
CA GLY A 282 -4.56 36.47 10.13
C GLY A 282 -6.06 36.68 10.08
N GLY A 283 -6.75 36.35 11.18
CA GLY A 283 -8.08 36.89 11.42
C GLY A 283 -8.88 36.07 12.42
N LYS A 284 -9.22 36.68 13.55
CA LYS A 284 -10.22 36.19 14.49
C LYS A 284 -11.60 36.16 13.78
N SER A 285 -11.86 35.16 12.96
CA SER A 285 -13.20 34.94 12.42
C SER A 285 -13.62 33.51 12.71
N ARG A 286 -14.64 33.39 13.57
CA ARG A 286 -15.41 32.17 13.83
C ARG A 286 -16.27 31.82 12.60
N ILE A 287 -15.67 31.63 11.43
CA ILE A 287 -16.34 30.94 10.33
C ILE A 287 -16.04 29.46 10.52
N SER A 288 -16.73 28.90 11.51
CA SER A 288 -16.97 27.46 11.61
C SER A 288 -17.57 27.02 10.27
N SER A 289 -16.99 25.99 9.64
CA SER A 289 -17.39 25.38 8.36
C SER A 289 -16.85 26.02 7.06
N GLN A 290 -15.54 26.07 6.89
CA GLN A 290 -14.99 25.97 5.53
C GLN A 290 -15.12 24.51 5.08
N GLY A 291 -15.96 24.24 4.07
CA GLY A 291 -16.19 22.91 3.49
C GLY A 291 -15.14 22.47 2.47
N LEU A 292 -13.95 23.07 2.49
CA LEU A 292 -12.86 22.75 1.58
C LEU A 292 -11.98 21.66 2.21
N TYR A 293 -11.85 20.54 1.50
CA TYR A 293 -11.09 19.38 1.93
C TYR A 293 -10.01 19.06 0.90
N TYR A 294 -8.82 18.72 1.38
CA TYR A 294 -7.71 18.25 0.55
C TYR A 294 -7.69 16.72 0.55
N LEU A 295 -7.56 16.11 -0.62
CA LEU A 295 -7.39 14.68 -0.76
C LEU A 295 -5.92 14.32 -0.53
N TYR A 296 -5.70 13.28 0.25
CA TYR A 296 -4.39 12.66 0.44
C TYR A 296 -4.56 11.14 0.49
N LEU A 297 -3.45 10.43 0.39
CA LEU A 297 -3.40 8.97 0.34
C LEU A 297 -2.81 8.44 1.66
N GLU A 298 -3.50 7.51 2.32
CA GLU A 298 -2.90 6.69 3.39
C GLU A 298 -2.39 5.41 2.76
N ALA A 299 -1.07 5.19 2.75
CA ALA A 299 -0.47 4.04 2.09
C ALA A 299 -0.78 2.73 2.82
N VAL A 300 -1.25 1.74 2.05
CA VAL A 300 -1.40 0.36 2.49
C VAL A 300 -0.20 -0.46 2.03
N SER A 301 0.30 -0.25 0.82
CA SER A 301 1.47 -0.95 0.28
C SER A 301 2.23 -0.04 -0.68
N VAL A 302 3.55 -0.16 -0.68
CA VAL A 302 4.45 0.56 -1.58
C VAL A 302 5.36 -0.44 -2.29
N ARG A 303 5.29 -0.46 -3.62
CA ARG A 303 6.11 -1.31 -4.48
C ARG A 303 7.01 -0.44 -5.33
N LYS A 304 8.33 -0.61 -5.19
CA LYS A 304 9.31 0.03 -6.08
C LYS A 304 9.34 -0.68 -7.42
N LEU A 305 9.32 0.08 -8.51
CA LEU A 305 9.68 -0.45 -9.81
C LEU A 305 11.20 -0.37 -9.95
N LYS A 306 11.89 -1.52 -10.01
CA LYS A 306 13.34 -1.52 -10.28
C LYS A 306 13.56 -0.89 -11.65
N SER A 307 14.47 0.09 -11.74
CA SER A 307 14.74 0.91 -12.92
C SER A 307 15.40 0.17 -14.11
N HIS A 308 15.37 -1.16 -14.13
CA HIS A 308 15.72 -1.91 -15.34
C HIS A 308 14.49 -1.97 -16.23
N ALA A 309 14.58 -1.26 -17.35
CA ALA A 309 13.64 -1.19 -18.46
C ALA A 309 12.68 -2.40 -18.56
N VAL A 310 11.45 -2.22 -18.08
CA VAL A 310 10.33 -3.07 -18.46
C VAL A 310 9.23 -2.16 -18.98
N SER A 311 8.96 -2.29 -20.27
CA SER A 311 7.89 -1.62 -20.99
C SER A 311 6.54 -1.79 -20.29
N ASP A 312 5.68 -0.78 -20.39
CA ASP A 312 4.35 -0.66 -19.77
C ASP A 312 3.29 -1.73 -20.19
N LYS A 313 3.70 -2.91 -20.68
CA LYS A 313 2.82 -4.02 -21.08
C LYS A 313 2.92 -5.29 -20.22
N GLU A 314 3.83 -5.37 -19.25
CA GLU A 314 4.02 -6.59 -18.42
C GLU A 314 3.40 -6.52 -17.01
N ILE A 315 2.63 -5.47 -16.68
CA ILE A 315 1.94 -5.39 -15.39
C ILE A 315 0.52 -5.97 -15.50
N GLN A 316 0.41 -7.20 -15.98
CA GLN A 316 -0.67 -8.13 -15.62
C GLN A 316 -0.03 -9.52 -15.54
N ALA A 317 -0.01 -10.09 -14.33
CA ALA A 317 0.62 -11.33 -13.91
C ALA A 317 2.13 -11.27 -13.63
N SER A 318 2.49 -11.07 -12.37
CA SER A 318 3.57 -11.82 -11.70
C SER A 318 3.73 -11.40 -10.24
N GLY A 319 3.07 -12.15 -9.36
CA GLY A 319 3.77 -12.60 -8.16
C GLY A 319 4.85 -13.60 -8.58
N ILE A 320 5.93 -13.65 -7.81
CA ILE A 320 7.12 -14.53 -7.95
C ILE A 320 8.30 -13.84 -8.65
N CYS A 321 9.22 -13.38 -7.81
CA CYS A 321 10.64 -13.18 -8.10
C CYS A 321 11.35 -14.52 -8.33
N HIS A 322 11.01 -15.19 -9.43
CA HIS A 322 11.91 -16.13 -10.08
C HIS A 322 12.28 -15.54 -11.43
N SER A 323 13.58 -15.57 -11.70
CA SER A 323 14.23 -15.31 -12.97
C SER A 323 13.66 -16.16 -14.11
N GLN A 324 12.44 -15.83 -14.56
CA GLN A 324 11.82 -16.35 -15.76
C GLN A 324 11.11 -15.21 -16.51
N SER A 325 11.75 -14.04 -16.59
CA SER A 325 11.47 -13.09 -17.68
C SER A 325 12.56 -13.27 -18.74
N SER A 326 12.40 -14.28 -19.60
CA SER A 326 13.25 -14.48 -20.78
C SER A 326 12.82 -15.73 -21.57
N THR A 327 11.63 -15.73 -22.16
CA THR A 327 11.31 -16.67 -23.25
C THR A 327 10.57 -15.96 -24.39
N VAL A 328 9.63 -15.07 -24.06
CA VAL A 328 8.83 -14.35 -25.08
C VAL A 328 9.67 -13.31 -25.84
N ASN A 329 10.56 -12.59 -25.15
CA ASN A 329 11.41 -11.57 -25.78
C ASN A 329 12.54 -12.20 -26.63
N ASP A 330 13.04 -13.36 -26.22
CA ASP A 330 14.08 -14.08 -26.96
C ASP A 330 13.53 -14.69 -28.26
N ASP A 331 12.31 -15.22 -28.25
CA ASP A 331 11.68 -15.79 -29.44
C ASP A 331 11.38 -14.71 -30.51
N PHE A 332 11.00 -13.50 -30.09
CA PHE A 332 10.87 -12.36 -30.99
C PHE A 332 12.22 -11.94 -31.58
N ALA A 333 13.26 -11.84 -30.75
CA ALA A 333 14.60 -11.45 -31.19
C ALA A 333 15.20 -12.44 -32.19
N VAL A 334 15.01 -13.75 -31.95
CA VAL A 334 15.45 -14.84 -32.85
C VAL A 334 14.69 -14.77 -34.17
N LYS A 335 13.35 -14.71 -34.15
CA LYS A 335 12.53 -14.59 -35.36
C LYS A 335 12.83 -13.32 -36.16
N TYR A 336 13.09 -12.21 -35.48
CA TYR A 336 13.43 -10.95 -36.13
C TYR A 336 14.79 -11.06 -36.83
N LYS A 337 15.79 -11.67 -36.18
CA LYS A 337 17.12 -11.91 -36.76
C LYS A 337 17.06 -12.87 -37.96
N GLU A 338 16.29 -13.95 -37.86
CA GLU A 338 16.08 -14.90 -38.96
C GLU A 338 15.38 -14.26 -40.16
N LYS A 339 14.37 -13.43 -39.92
CA LYS A 339 13.58 -12.79 -40.99
C LYS A 339 14.33 -11.66 -41.71
N TYR A 340 15.16 -10.91 -40.99
CA TYR A 340 15.72 -9.64 -41.48
C TYR A 340 17.25 -9.65 -41.69
N GLY A 341 17.93 -10.74 -41.33
CA GLY A 341 19.33 -10.99 -41.69
C GLY A 341 20.33 -10.18 -40.86
N THR A 342 21.49 -9.84 -41.45
CA THR A 342 22.65 -9.24 -40.77
C THR A 342 22.51 -7.73 -40.53
N ASP A 343 21.59 -7.04 -41.20
CA ASP A 343 21.49 -5.57 -41.16
C ASP A 343 20.41 -5.06 -40.18
N VAL A 344 20.33 -5.69 -39.01
CA VAL A 344 19.36 -5.38 -37.95
C VAL A 344 19.58 -3.97 -37.41
N PHE A 345 20.84 -3.57 -37.23
CA PHE A 345 21.19 -2.26 -36.68
C PHE A 345 20.69 -1.11 -37.57
N ARG A 346 20.90 -1.21 -38.90
CA ARG A 346 20.42 -0.21 -39.86
C ARG A 346 18.90 -0.11 -39.88
N ARG A 347 18.19 -1.22 -39.68
CA ARG A 347 16.71 -1.21 -39.60
C ARG A 347 16.21 -0.53 -38.34
N ILE A 348 16.83 -0.82 -37.19
CA ILE A 348 16.54 -0.13 -35.93
C ILE A 348 16.77 1.37 -36.13
N LEU A 349 17.90 1.75 -36.73
CA LEU A 349 18.25 3.13 -37.03
C LEU A 349 17.22 3.85 -37.91
N GLN A 350 16.76 3.21 -38.98
CA GLN A 350 15.73 3.75 -39.88
C GLN A 350 14.36 3.85 -39.22
N SER A 351 14.05 2.97 -38.26
CA SER A 351 12.79 2.97 -37.52
C SER A 351 12.74 3.95 -36.34
N PHE A 352 13.89 4.39 -35.82
CA PHE A 352 13.96 5.22 -34.61
C PHE A 352 13.38 6.63 -34.82
N CYS A 353 13.65 7.25 -35.97
CA CYS A 353 13.15 8.58 -36.34
C CYS A 353 12.82 8.61 -37.85
N PRO A 354 11.71 7.99 -38.28
CA PRO A 354 11.38 7.86 -39.70
C PRO A 354 11.03 9.21 -40.35
N SER A 355 10.55 10.17 -39.55
CA SER A 355 10.20 11.52 -40.01
C SER A 355 11.41 12.40 -40.34
N ILE A 356 12.61 12.02 -39.89
CA ILE A 356 13.84 12.78 -40.12
C ILE A 356 14.64 12.09 -41.22
N TYR A 357 14.89 12.78 -42.33
CA TYR A 357 15.73 12.26 -43.41
C TYR A 357 17.22 12.48 -43.11
N GLY A 358 18.07 11.48 -43.39
CA GLY A 358 19.53 11.58 -43.24
C GLY A 358 20.03 11.48 -41.79
N HIS A 359 21.18 12.10 -41.52
CA HIS A 359 21.86 12.13 -40.21
C HIS A 359 22.08 10.75 -39.57
N GLU A 360 22.38 9.74 -40.39
CA GLU A 360 22.50 8.33 -39.95
C GLU A 360 23.52 8.14 -38.80
N LEU A 361 24.65 8.86 -38.82
CA LEU A 361 25.65 8.81 -37.75
C LEU A 361 25.13 9.39 -36.43
N VAL A 362 24.36 10.48 -36.49
CA VAL A 362 23.78 11.12 -35.29
C VAL A 362 22.71 10.21 -34.70
N LYS A 363 21.82 9.70 -35.55
CA LYS A 363 20.81 8.72 -35.14
C LYS A 363 21.48 7.50 -34.50
N ALA A 364 22.58 7.00 -35.07
CA ALA A 364 23.27 5.82 -34.56
C ALA A 364 23.88 6.10 -33.18
N GLY A 365 24.49 7.27 -33.00
CA GLY A 365 25.00 7.72 -31.70
C GLY A 365 23.91 7.81 -30.63
N ILE A 366 22.75 8.38 -30.96
CA ILE A 366 21.61 8.47 -30.04
C ILE A 366 21.04 7.08 -29.73
N THR A 367 20.88 6.23 -30.74
CA THR A 367 20.41 4.84 -30.57
C THR A 367 21.34 4.07 -29.63
N LEU A 368 22.66 4.17 -29.81
CA LEU A 368 23.64 3.54 -28.91
C LEU A 368 23.58 4.10 -27.49
N ALA A 369 23.34 5.41 -27.33
CA ALA A 369 23.16 6.02 -26.02
C ALA A 369 21.93 5.50 -25.26
N LEU A 370 20.85 5.13 -25.97
CA LEU A 370 19.65 4.52 -25.36
C LEU A 370 19.89 3.09 -24.86
N PHE A 371 20.72 2.31 -25.56
CA PHE A 371 21.09 0.96 -25.11
C PHE A 371 22.06 0.98 -23.93
N GLY A 372 22.86 2.05 -23.80
CA GLY A 372 23.85 2.18 -22.74
C GLY A 372 24.96 1.14 -22.81
N GLY A 373 25.75 1.06 -21.73
CA GLY A 373 26.82 0.08 -21.57
C GLY A 373 26.72 -0.63 -20.22
N VAL A 374 27.58 -1.61 -20.00
CA VAL A 374 27.60 -2.38 -18.75
C VAL A 374 28.44 -1.65 -17.71
N GLN A 375 27.83 -1.29 -16.59
CA GLN A 375 28.56 -0.78 -15.43
C GLN A 375 29.43 -1.91 -14.85
N LYS A 376 30.73 -1.66 -14.70
CA LYS A 376 31.67 -2.65 -14.16
C LYS A 376 32.17 -2.18 -12.79
N ASN A 377 32.14 -3.11 -11.84
CA ASN A 377 32.77 -2.92 -10.53
C ASN A 377 34.10 -3.66 -10.57
N SER A 378 35.21 -2.96 -10.29
CA SER A 378 36.52 -3.59 -10.21
C SER A 378 36.60 -4.45 -8.94
N MET A 379 37.35 -5.56 -8.97
CA MET A 379 37.42 -6.55 -7.88
C MET A 379 38.22 -6.08 -6.63
N ASP A 380 38.79 -4.87 -6.64
CA ASP A 380 39.67 -4.38 -5.56
C ASP A 380 38.94 -3.63 -4.44
N GLN A 381 39.52 -3.66 -3.23
CA GLN A 381 38.98 -3.09 -1.98
C GLN A 381 38.66 -1.59 -2.02
N ASN A 382 39.16 -0.83 -3.01
CA ASN A 382 38.91 0.60 -3.17
C ASN A 382 37.99 0.86 -4.38
N MET A 383 36.70 0.54 -4.18
CA MET A 383 35.66 0.44 -5.20
C MET A 383 35.27 1.79 -5.80
N VAL A 384 35.80 2.13 -6.99
CA VAL A 384 35.22 3.17 -7.85
C VAL A 384 34.44 2.49 -8.98
N PRO A 385 33.10 2.65 -9.04
CA PRO A 385 32.31 2.05 -10.11
C PRO A 385 32.66 2.71 -11.45
N VAL A 386 32.95 1.90 -12.47
CA VAL A 386 33.17 2.38 -13.83
C VAL A 386 31.82 2.50 -14.53
N ARG A 387 31.46 3.72 -14.87
CA ARG A 387 30.21 4.07 -15.54
C ARG A 387 30.02 3.32 -16.86
N GLY A 388 28.82 2.78 -17.08
CA GLY A 388 28.40 2.16 -18.34
C GLY A 388 27.68 3.12 -19.30
N ASP A 389 27.05 4.18 -18.80
CA ASP A 389 26.20 5.06 -19.63
C ASP A 389 27.00 6.03 -20.49
N ILE A 390 26.55 6.28 -21.71
CA ILE A 390 27.21 7.20 -22.65
C ILE A 390 26.48 8.55 -22.63
N HIS A 391 27.22 9.65 -22.50
CA HIS A 391 26.69 10.99 -22.76
C HIS A 391 27.00 11.41 -24.19
N VAL A 392 25.98 11.84 -24.93
CA VAL A 392 26.10 12.33 -26.30
C VAL A 392 25.66 13.78 -26.35
N ILE A 393 26.48 14.63 -26.96
CA ILE A 393 26.14 16.03 -27.27
C ILE A 393 26.10 16.15 -28.79
N VAL A 394 25.00 16.69 -29.31
CA VAL A 394 24.85 17.00 -30.74
C VAL A 394 24.98 18.51 -30.91
N VAL A 395 25.92 18.93 -31.76
CA VAL A 395 26.12 20.35 -32.11
C VAL A 395 25.84 20.49 -33.60
N ASP A 396 24.95 21.41 -33.96
CA ASP A 396 24.62 21.70 -35.35
C ASP A 396 24.63 23.21 -35.62
N LYS A 397 24.83 23.59 -36.89
CA LYS A 397 24.71 24.98 -37.33
C LYS A 397 23.23 25.28 -37.59
N ILE A 398 22.60 26.06 -36.70
CA ILE A 398 21.30 26.66 -36.97
C ILE A 398 21.48 27.71 -38.07
N VAL A 399 21.24 27.33 -39.32
CA VAL A 399 21.02 28.31 -40.39
C VAL A 399 19.55 28.69 -40.32
N LEU A 400 19.25 29.76 -39.59
CA LEU A 400 17.97 30.46 -39.66
C LEU A 400 17.78 30.94 -41.10
N ARG A 401 17.17 30.10 -41.94
CA ARG A 401 16.67 30.52 -43.24
C ARG A 401 15.35 31.23 -42.98
N MET A 402 15.44 32.54 -42.70
CA MET A 402 14.29 33.43 -42.79
C MET A 402 13.75 33.31 -44.22
N VAL A 403 12.55 32.74 -44.34
CA VAL A 403 11.74 32.79 -45.56
C VAL A 403 10.91 34.06 -45.51
#